data_AF-A0A074XU55-F1
#
_entry.id   AF-A0A074XU55-F1
#
_cell.length_a   1.000
_cell.length_b   1.000
_cell.length_c   1.000
_cell.angle_alpha   90.00
_cell.angle_beta   90.00
_cell.angle_gamma   90.00
#
_symmetry.space_group_name_H-M   'P 1'
#
loop_
_entity.id
_entity.type
_entity.pdbx_description
1 polymer ?
#
loop_
_entity_poly.entity_id
_entity_poly.type
_entity_poly.pdbx_seq_one_letter_code
_entity_poly.pdbx_strand_id
1 'polypeptide(L)'
;SESSPRSSTDSAADEGLPLYTSLDVTTPDTLTAPSEKATPDEVREFLVALLIKNRGLNQDHARRVASKWTLGTGRELISYPPLLYAEIFGLEDAWMVYKEAKVFVKTEER
;
A
#
# COMPACT_ATOMS: atom_id res chain seq x y z
N SER A 1 -52.81 15.48 30.39
CA SER A 1 -51.47 15.13 29.89
C SER A 1 -51.11 16.07 28.75
N GLU A 2 -49.91 16.66 28.85
CA GLU A 2 -49.06 17.31 27.83
C GLU A 2 -49.67 18.41 26.93
N SER A 3 -49.42 19.71 27.15
CA SER A 3 -48.16 20.51 27.08
C SER A 3 -47.77 20.91 25.65
N SER A 4 -47.75 22.23 25.44
CA SER A 4 -47.58 23.04 24.22
C SER A 4 -46.41 22.70 23.29
N PRO A 5 -46.52 23.03 21.98
CA PRO A 5 -45.40 22.94 21.04
C PRO A 5 -44.39 24.05 21.34
N ARG A 6 -43.11 23.68 21.51
CA ARG A 6 -42.01 24.63 21.69
C ARG A 6 -41.54 25.19 20.36
N SER A 7 -41.42 26.51 20.36
CA SER A 7 -40.79 27.36 19.36
C SER A 7 -39.30 27.06 19.17
N SER A 8 -38.89 27.10 17.90
CA SER A 8 -37.63 27.59 17.31
C SER A 8 -36.28 27.30 17.97
N THR A 9 -35.41 26.62 17.23
CA THR A 9 -33.98 26.97 17.14
C THR A 9 -33.51 26.76 15.70
N ASP A 10 -33.33 27.87 15.00
CA ASP A 10 -32.35 27.99 13.91
C ASP A 10 -30.96 27.77 14.52
N SER A 11 -30.16 26.92 13.91
CA SER A 11 -28.77 26.67 14.31
C SER A 11 -27.96 26.56 13.03
N ALA A 12 -27.61 27.73 12.51
CA ALA A 12 -26.41 27.90 11.72
C ALA A 12 -25.22 27.51 12.61
N ALA A 13 -24.69 26.32 12.37
CA ALA A 13 -23.35 25.91 12.76
C ALA A 13 -22.74 25.22 11.54
N ASP A 14 -22.01 26.06 10.80
CA ASP A 14 -20.82 25.70 10.05
C ASP A 14 -19.94 24.70 10.83
N GLU A 15 -19.09 23.95 10.14
CA GLU A 15 -18.21 22.86 10.63
C GLU A 15 -18.71 21.41 10.43
N GLY A 16 -18.97 21.05 9.18
CA GLY A 16 -18.78 19.68 8.71
C GLY A 16 -17.44 19.59 7.97
N LEU A 17 -16.38 19.19 8.67
CA LEU A 17 -15.06 18.86 8.12
C LEU A 17 -15.18 18.20 6.73
N PRO A 18 -14.36 18.56 5.72
CA PRO A 18 -14.38 17.85 4.45
C PRO A 18 -14.09 16.38 4.71
N LEU A 19 -15.13 15.54 4.62
CA LEU A 19 -15.01 14.10 4.70
C LEU A 19 -14.31 13.68 3.41
N TYR A 20 -13.06 13.23 3.59
CA TYR A 20 -12.11 12.90 2.55
C TYR A 20 -11.58 14.14 1.83
N THR A 21 -10.63 14.83 2.47
CA THR A 21 -9.45 15.24 1.70
C THR A 21 -8.97 13.95 1.04
N SER A 22 -9.22 13.83 -0.27
CA SER A 22 -8.52 12.86 -1.11
C SER A 22 -7.06 13.14 -0.83
N LEU A 23 -6.46 12.29 0.01
CA LEU A 23 -5.03 12.19 0.06
C LEU A 23 -4.74 11.64 -1.33
N ASP A 24 -4.52 12.55 -2.28
CA ASP A 24 -3.86 12.27 -3.52
C ASP A 24 -2.44 11.89 -3.12
N VAL A 25 -2.31 10.69 -2.54
CA VAL A 25 -1.08 9.94 -2.46
C VAL A 25 -0.74 9.82 -3.93
N THR A 26 0.18 10.68 -4.37
CA THR A 26 0.75 10.65 -5.70
C THR A 26 1.52 9.33 -5.77
N THR A 27 0.82 8.21 -5.91
CA THR A 27 1.39 6.98 -6.39
C THR A 27 1.84 7.32 -7.79
N PRO A 28 3.15 7.26 -8.09
CA PRO A 28 3.65 7.61 -9.40
C PRO A 28 2.83 6.85 -10.45
N ASP A 29 2.33 7.59 -11.44
CA ASP A 29 1.44 7.07 -12.50
C ASP A 29 2.06 5.84 -13.18
N THR A 30 3.39 5.80 -13.20
CA THR A 30 4.19 4.68 -13.67
C THR A 30 5.01 4.10 -12.52
N LEU A 31 4.77 2.83 -12.20
CA LEU A 31 5.63 2.05 -11.31
C LEU A 31 6.77 1.50 -12.15
N THR A 32 8.00 1.44 -11.62
CA THR A 32 9.15 0.87 -12.32
C THR A 32 9.80 -0.19 -11.44
N ALA A 33 10.30 -1.26 -12.05
CA ALA A 33 10.97 -2.33 -11.32
C ALA A 33 12.27 -1.78 -10.68
N PRO A 34 12.60 -2.17 -9.44
CA PRO A 34 13.83 -1.76 -8.80
C PRO A 34 15.03 -2.35 -9.56
N SER A 35 16.10 -1.57 -9.74
CA SER A 35 17.33 -2.09 -10.35
C SER A 35 17.90 -3.22 -9.50
N GLU A 36 18.73 -4.09 -10.10
CA GLU A 36 19.42 -5.15 -9.35
C GLU A 36 20.24 -4.62 -8.16
N LYS A 37 20.71 -3.38 -8.24
CA LYS A 37 21.52 -2.71 -7.20
C LYS A 37 20.69 -1.85 -6.25
N ALA A 38 19.36 -1.82 -6.41
CA ALA A 38 18.47 -1.04 -5.55
C ALA A 38 18.67 -1.44 -4.09
N THR A 39 18.75 -0.45 -3.21
CA THR A 39 18.87 -0.62 -1.77
C THR A 39 17.62 -1.30 -1.19
N PRO A 40 17.71 -1.92 0.01
CA PRO A 40 16.52 -2.46 0.68
C PRO A 40 15.40 -1.44 0.85
N ASP A 41 15.75 -0.17 1.06
CA ASP A 41 14.80 0.93 1.24
C ASP A 41 14.02 1.21 -0.05
N GLU A 42 14.72 1.31 -1.18
CA GLU A 42 14.11 1.46 -2.50
C GLU A 42 13.22 0.25 -2.86
N VAL A 43 13.63 -0.97 -2.47
CA VAL A 43 12.81 -2.17 -2.64
C VAL A 43 11.52 -2.09 -1.82
N ARG A 44 11.59 -1.60 -0.56
CA ARG A 44 10.39 -1.42 0.26
C ARG A 44 9.44 -0.40 -0.34
N GLU A 45 9.95 0.74 -0.80
CA GLU A 45 9.13 1.77 -1.45
C GLU A 45 8.42 1.21 -2.69
N PHE A 46 9.15 0.46 -3.52
CA PHE A 46 8.57 -0.25 -4.65
C PHE A 46 7.46 -1.22 -4.21
N LEU A 47 7.71 -2.05 -3.20
CA LEU A 47 6.72 -3.02 -2.70
C LEU A 47 5.46 -2.33 -2.16
N VAL A 48 5.61 -1.21 -1.45
CA VAL A 48 4.44 -0.42 -0.99
C VAL A 48 3.61 0.03 -2.18
N ALA A 49 4.25 0.66 -3.17
CA ALA A 49 3.56 1.17 -4.36
C ALA A 49 2.90 0.03 -5.17
N LEU A 50 3.60 -1.09 -5.33
CA LEU A 50 3.11 -2.28 -6.02
C LEU A 50 1.86 -2.85 -5.37
N LEU A 51 1.87 -3.01 -4.05
CA LEU A 51 0.74 -3.60 -3.31
C LEU A 51 -0.47 -2.67 -3.27
N ILE A 52 -0.26 -1.36 -3.17
CA ILE A 52 -1.35 -0.39 -3.29
C ILE A 52 -1.96 -0.47 -4.69
N LYS A 53 -1.12 -0.40 -5.73
CA LYS A 53 -1.55 -0.38 -7.14
C LYS A 53 -2.29 -1.65 -7.56
N ASN A 54 -1.73 -2.82 -7.26
CA ASN A 54 -2.25 -4.09 -7.81
C ASN A 54 -3.27 -4.78 -6.91
N ARG A 55 -3.27 -4.47 -5.61
CA ARG A 55 -4.15 -5.13 -4.62
C ARG A 55 -5.10 -4.19 -3.91
N GLY A 56 -4.97 -2.88 -4.10
CA GLY A 56 -5.81 -1.89 -3.42
C GLY A 56 -5.59 -1.89 -1.90
N LEU A 57 -4.41 -2.35 -1.43
CA LEU A 57 -4.10 -2.27 -0.01
C LEU A 57 -4.07 -0.81 0.43
N ASN A 58 -4.57 -0.54 1.63
CA ASN A 58 -4.34 0.78 2.24
C ASN A 58 -2.85 0.99 2.52
N GLN A 59 -2.45 2.26 2.61
CA GLN A 59 -1.04 2.65 2.73
C GLN A 59 -0.36 2.05 3.96
N ASP A 60 -1.05 2.01 5.10
CA ASP A 60 -0.47 1.47 6.34
C ASP A 60 -0.26 -0.03 6.27
N HIS A 61 -1.19 -0.77 5.65
CA HIS A 61 -1.05 -2.21 5.46
C HIS A 61 0.10 -2.51 4.49
N ALA A 62 0.14 -1.84 3.34
CA ALA A 62 1.23 -2.00 2.38
C ALA A 62 2.60 -1.71 3.01
N ARG A 63 2.71 -0.63 3.80
CA ARG A 63 3.92 -0.30 4.57
C ARG A 63 4.29 -1.38 5.58
N ARG A 64 3.33 -1.89 6.35
CA ARG A 64 3.59 -2.98 7.31
C ARG A 64 4.13 -4.23 6.61
N VAL A 65 3.52 -4.65 5.50
CA VAL A 65 3.99 -5.81 4.73
C VAL A 65 5.39 -5.56 4.17
N ALA A 66 5.59 -4.44 3.47
CA ALA A 66 6.87 -4.10 2.86
C ALA A 66 7.98 -3.92 3.92
N SER A 67 7.67 -3.43 5.12
CA SER A 67 8.65 -3.25 6.21
C SER A 67 9.37 -4.54 6.62
N LYS A 68 8.77 -5.71 6.34
CA LYS A 68 9.39 -7.01 6.60
C LYS A 68 10.62 -7.25 5.72
N TRP A 69 10.74 -6.57 4.58
CA TRP A 69 11.95 -6.60 3.74
C TRP A 69 13.07 -5.76 4.36
N THR A 70 13.86 -6.41 5.21
CA THR A 70 14.93 -5.76 5.99
C THR A 70 16.31 -5.88 5.34
N LEU A 71 16.56 -6.95 4.59
CA LEU A 71 17.77 -7.20 3.83
C LEU A 71 17.43 -7.65 2.41
N GLY A 72 18.39 -7.45 1.49
CA GLY A 72 18.25 -7.80 0.07
C GLY A 72 18.06 -6.58 -0.82
N THR A 73 18.72 -6.59 -1.96
CA THR A 73 18.62 -5.60 -3.03
C THR A 73 17.50 -5.99 -4.02
N GLY A 74 17.29 -5.17 -5.05
CA GLY A 74 16.36 -5.52 -6.13
C GLY A 74 16.70 -6.85 -6.81
N ARG A 75 17.98 -7.26 -6.83
CA ARG A 75 18.39 -8.57 -7.32
C ARG A 75 17.85 -9.71 -6.45
N GLU A 76 17.93 -9.61 -5.12
CA GLU A 76 17.32 -10.60 -4.24
C GLU A 76 15.80 -10.66 -4.44
N LEU A 77 15.13 -9.52 -4.60
CA LEU A 77 13.70 -9.48 -4.92
C LEU A 77 13.37 -10.30 -6.19
N ILE A 78 14.15 -10.13 -7.26
CA ILE A 78 13.97 -10.81 -8.55
C ILE A 78 14.39 -12.29 -8.49
N SER A 79 15.40 -12.64 -7.71
CA SER A 79 16.00 -13.99 -7.72
C SER A 79 15.41 -14.93 -6.66
N TYR A 80 14.92 -14.40 -5.54
CA TYR A 80 14.48 -15.21 -4.41
C TYR A 80 13.32 -16.16 -4.78
N PRO A 81 13.38 -17.43 -4.33
CA PRO A 81 12.30 -18.40 -4.50
C PRO A 81 11.13 -18.11 -3.54
N PRO A 82 9.94 -18.69 -3.79
CA PRO A 82 8.76 -18.50 -2.93
C PRO A 82 9.00 -18.78 -1.45
N LEU A 83 9.85 -19.77 -1.12
CA LEU A 83 10.14 -20.13 0.27
C LEU A 83 10.82 -19.00 1.05
N LEU A 84 11.75 -18.26 0.44
CA LEU A 84 12.37 -17.11 1.11
C LEU A 84 11.38 -15.96 1.30
N TYR A 85 10.44 -15.77 0.38
CA TYR A 85 9.33 -14.83 0.60
C TYR A 85 8.47 -15.26 1.79
N ALA A 86 8.20 -16.56 1.97
CA ALA A 86 7.46 -17.08 3.13
C ALA A 86 8.20 -16.83 4.46
N GLU A 87 9.53 -16.96 4.46
CA GLU A 87 10.36 -16.65 5.63
C GLU A 87 10.34 -15.15 5.97
N ILE A 88 10.36 -14.27 4.96
CA ILE A 88 10.38 -12.81 5.16
C ILE A 88 8.99 -12.27 5.53
N PHE A 89 7.98 -12.61 4.75
CA PHE A 89 6.65 -11.99 4.86
C PHE A 89 5.68 -12.79 5.73
N GLY A 90 5.99 -14.06 6.03
CA GLY A 90 5.05 -15.01 6.61
C GLY A 90 4.14 -15.62 5.54
N LEU A 91 3.59 -16.80 5.84
CA LEU A 91 2.78 -17.57 4.88
C LEU A 91 1.57 -16.80 4.34
N GLU A 92 0.97 -15.93 5.14
CA GLU A 92 -0.21 -15.16 4.78
C GLU A 92 0.07 -14.14 3.66
N ASP A 93 1.13 -13.35 3.82
CA ASP A 93 1.44 -12.25 2.89
C ASP A 93 2.35 -12.70 1.73
N ALA A 94 3.19 -13.71 1.95
CA ALA A 94 4.26 -14.06 1.03
C ALA A 94 3.79 -14.42 -0.37
N TRP A 95 2.69 -15.18 -0.48
CA TRP A 95 2.16 -15.58 -1.77
C TRP A 95 1.72 -14.38 -2.61
N MET A 96 1.06 -13.41 -1.97
CA MET A 96 0.64 -12.17 -2.62
C MET A 96 1.86 -11.38 -3.08
N VAL A 97 2.81 -11.10 -2.18
CA VAL A 97 3.99 -10.29 -2.50
C VAL A 97 4.83 -10.93 -3.61
N TYR A 98 5.09 -12.23 -3.51
CA TYR A 98 5.84 -12.98 -4.53
C TYR A 98 5.16 -12.88 -5.90
N LYS A 99 3.86 -13.14 -5.95
CA LYS A 99 3.12 -13.14 -7.22
C LYS A 99 3.15 -11.75 -7.87
N GLU A 100 2.87 -10.70 -7.10
CA GLU A 100 2.89 -9.34 -7.64
C GLU A 100 4.28 -8.95 -8.15
N ALA A 101 5.33 -9.21 -7.36
CA ALA A 101 6.69 -8.86 -7.75
C ALA A 101 7.13 -9.61 -9.01
N LYS A 102 6.88 -10.93 -9.09
CA LYS A 102 7.28 -11.73 -10.26
C LYS A 102 6.46 -11.41 -11.51
N VAL A 103 5.17 -11.15 -11.38
CA VAL A 103 4.34 -10.76 -12.52
C VAL A 103 4.80 -9.40 -13.04
N PHE A 104 4.99 -8.43 -12.15
CA PHE A 104 5.43 -7.09 -12.51
C PHE A 104 6.77 -7.11 -13.26
N VAL A 105 7.80 -7.77 -12.72
CA VAL A 105 9.13 -7.84 -13.36
C VAL A 105 9.05 -8.48 -14.74
N LYS A 106 8.28 -9.58 -14.89
CA LYS A 106 8.11 -10.24 -16.20
C LYS A 106 7.37 -9.38 -17.23
N THR A 107 6.49 -8.49 -16.78
CA THR A 107 5.76 -7.58 -17.66
C THR A 107 6.65 -6.42 -18.12
N GLU A 108 7.52 -5.91 -17.25
CA GLU A 108 8.47 -4.84 -17.60
C GLU A 108 9.64 -5.30 -18.50
N GLU A 109 9.95 -6.60 -18.49
CA GLU A 109 10.96 -7.19 -19.41
C GLU A 109 10.48 -7.32 -20.86
N ARG A 110 9.21 -7.03 -21.15
CA ARG A 110 8.60 -7.11 -22.49
C ARG A 110 8.52 -5.76 -23.18
#